data_AF-A0A2I1XAI4-F1
#
_entry.id   AF-A0A2I1XAI4-F1
#
_cell.length_a   1.000
_cell.length_b   1.000
_cell.length_c   1.000
_cell.angle_alpha   90.00
_cell.angle_beta   90.00
_cell.angle_gamma   90.00
#
_symmetry.space_group_name_H-M   'P 1'
#
loop_
_entity.id
_entity.type
_entity.pdbx_description
1 polymer ?
#
loop_
_entity_poly.entity_id
_entity_poly.type
_entity_poly.pdbx_seq_one_letter_code
_entity_poly.pdbx_strand_id
1 'polypeptide(L)'
;MHLQQQNSILGINCLTTEILLKQLVRRTSTLATLYWQSLEADYPSLMQAAAHIKSSHQLQWLDWSRYSNRQQQQINLGGAIGNCRFQDLPLPFGQLLHIGQWLHIGKETVFGYGRYRIKEVNPCLTL
;
A
#
# COMPACT_ATOMS: atom_id res chain seq x y z
N MET A 1 -4.70 5.91 -3.60
CA MET A 1 -3.86 5.60 -2.44
C MET A 1 -3.21 6.88 -1.96
N HIS A 2 -3.37 7.19 -0.68
CA HIS A 2 -2.81 8.39 -0.07
C HIS A 2 -1.69 7.92 0.89
N LEU A 3 -0.44 8.16 0.53
CA LEU A 3 0.73 7.77 1.33
C LEU A 3 1.44 9.02 1.85
N GLN A 4 1.93 8.96 3.09
CA GLN A 4 2.68 10.04 3.72
C GLN A 4 4.02 9.52 4.24
N GLN A 5 5.05 10.35 4.09
CA GLN A 5 6.34 10.20 4.76
C GLN A 5 6.70 11.57 5.35
N GLN A 6 7.00 11.60 6.65
CA GLN A 6 7.38 12.83 7.39
C GLN A 6 6.41 14.02 7.19
N ASN A 7 5.12 13.80 7.48
CA ASN A 7 4.07 14.83 7.46
C ASN A 7 3.72 15.48 6.10
N SER A 8 4.40 15.09 5.03
CA SER A 8 4.08 15.52 3.66
C SER A 8 3.36 14.41 2.88
N ILE A 9 2.40 14.82 2.06
CA ILE A 9 1.74 13.94 1.09
C ILE A 9 2.80 13.53 0.06
N LEU A 10 3.03 12.22 -0.11
CA LEU A 10 3.92 11.73 -1.14
C LEU A 10 3.25 11.95 -2.50
N GLY A 11 3.83 12.85 -3.30
CA GLY A 11 3.48 12.98 -4.71
C GLY A 11 3.77 11.66 -5.46
N ILE A 12 3.16 11.50 -6.63
CA ILE A 12 3.27 10.24 -7.40
C ILE A 12 4.69 9.80 -7.69
N ASN A 13 5.59 10.74 -7.90
CA ASN A 13 6.98 10.46 -8.20
C ASN A 13 7.72 9.81 -7.01
N CYS A 14 7.14 9.86 -5.81
CA CYS A 14 7.69 9.24 -4.61
C CYS A 14 6.99 7.93 -4.25
N LEU A 15 6.02 7.44 -5.04
CA LEU A 15 5.37 6.14 -4.81
C LEU A 15 6.22 5.01 -5.35
N THR A 16 7.21 4.62 -4.56
CA THR A 16 8.08 3.47 -4.86
C THR A 16 7.45 2.17 -4.36
N THR A 17 7.92 1.05 -4.92
CA THR A 17 7.52 -0.30 -4.50
C THR A 17 7.83 -0.56 -3.05
N GLU A 18 9.01 -0.12 -2.58
CA GLU A 18 9.39 -0.22 -1.17
C GLU A 18 8.36 0.48 -0.27
N ILE A 19 7.94 1.71 -0.62
CA ILE A 19 6.96 2.44 0.18
C ILE A 19 5.61 1.71 0.17
N LEU A 20 5.15 1.22 -0.98
CA LEU A 20 3.89 0.47 -1.08
C LEU A 20 3.90 -0.77 -0.20
N LEU A 21 4.95 -1.59 -0.30
CA LEU A 21 5.09 -2.84 0.43
C LEU A 21 5.31 -2.59 1.93
N LYS A 22 6.03 -1.54 2.30
CA LYS A 22 6.21 -1.12 3.70
C LYS A 22 4.87 -0.73 4.35
N GLN A 23 4.02 0.01 3.65
CA GLN A 23 2.71 0.40 4.17
C GLN A 23 1.76 -0.79 4.28
N LEU A 24 1.86 -1.74 3.35
CA LEU A 24 1.15 -3.01 3.40
C LEU A 24 1.54 -3.85 4.62
N VAL A 25 2.84 -4.05 4.83
CA VAL A 25 3.39 -4.76 5.99
C VAL A 25 2.95 -4.09 7.28
N ARG A 26 3.22 -2.78 7.41
CA ARG A 26 2.88 -1.99 8.61
C ARG A 26 1.41 -2.13 8.98
N ARG A 27 0.50 -2.00 8.01
CA ARG A 27 -0.94 -2.06 8.26
C ARG A 27 -1.37 -3.47 8.67
N THR A 28 -0.89 -4.48 7.96
CA THR A 28 -1.24 -5.88 8.27
C THR A 28 -0.74 -6.26 9.65
N SER A 29 0.51 -5.95 9.99
CA SER A 29 1.08 -6.19 11.32
C SER A 29 0.33 -5.44 12.42
N THR A 30 -0.01 -4.17 12.20
CA THR A 30 -0.77 -3.38 13.19
C THR A 30 -2.13 -4.03 13.49
N LEU A 31 -2.87 -4.41 12.44
CA LEU A 31 -4.18 -5.02 12.61
C LEU A 31 -4.09 -6.43 13.22
N ALA A 32 -3.09 -7.22 12.80
CA ALA A 32 -2.86 -8.54 13.36
C ALA A 32 -2.54 -8.46 14.86
N THR A 33 -1.63 -7.57 15.29
CA THR A 33 -1.31 -7.38 16.71
C THR A 33 -2.50 -6.92 17.54
N LEU A 34 -3.40 -6.09 16.99
CA LEU A 34 -4.55 -5.56 17.73
C LEU A 34 -5.72 -6.56 17.84
N TYR A 35 -5.93 -7.39 16.81
CA TYR A 35 -7.17 -8.17 16.67
C TYR A 35 -6.96 -9.68 16.47
N TRP A 36 -5.72 -10.14 16.41
CA TRP A 36 -5.36 -11.55 16.25
C TRP A 36 -4.13 -11.88 17.10
N GLN A 37 -2.94 -11.87 16.48
CA GLN A 37 -1.65 -12.13 17.09
C GLN A 37 -0.57 -11.38 16.29
N SER A 38 0.56 -11.09 16.91
CA SER A 38 1.69 -10.45 16.22
C SER A 38 2.21 -11.35 15.09
N LEU A 39 2.46 -10.76 13.92
CA LEU A 39 3.09 -11.48 12.80
C LEU A 39 4.56 -11.71 13.12
N GLU A 40 4.95 -12.98 13.17
CA GLU A 40 6.35 -13.40 13.21
C GLU A 40 6.95 -13.25 11.81
N ALA A 41 7.56 -12.10 11.56
CA ALA A 41 8.23 -11.79 10.30
C ALA A 41 9.56 -11.12 10.58
N ASP A 42 10.59 -11.48 9.82
CA ASP A 42 11.85 -10.75 9.77
C ASP A 42 11.66 -9.47 8.95
N TYR A 43 11.15 -8.42 9.60
CA TYR A 43 10.87 -7.14 8.97
C TYR A 43 12.10 -6.52 8.30
N PRO A 44 13.30 -6.50 8.92
CA PRO A 44 14.53 -6.06 8.25
C PRO A 44 14.78 -6.79 6.94
N SER A 45 14.80 -8.12 6.94
CA SER A 45 15.08 -8.91 5.73
C SER A 45 13.98 -8.72 4.68
N LEU A 46 12.72 -8.62 5.10
CA LEU A 46 11.60 -8.38 4.21
C LEU A 46 11.71 -7.01 3.52
N MET A 47 12.10 -5.96 4.24
CA MET A 47 12.29 -4.62 3.66
C MET A 47 13.53 -4.55 2.77
N GLN A 48 14.60 -5.28 3.08
CA GLN A 48 15.75 -5.41 2.17
C GLN A 48 15.32 -6.09 0.86
N ALA A 49 14.56 -7.18 0.94
CA ALA A 49 14.01 -7.83 -0.25
C ALA A 49 13.10 -6.88 -1.05
N ALA A 50 12.36 -5.99 -0.38
CA ALA A 50 11.48 -5.02 -1.03
C ALA A 50 12.22 -4.10 -2.01
N ALA A 51 13.46 -3.72 -1.67
CA ALA A 51 14.28 -2.81 -2.47
C ALA A 51 14.72 -3.42 -3.82
N HIS A 52 14.74 -4.75 -3.93
CA HIS A 52 15.18 -5.47 -5.12
C HIS A 52 14.04 -5.91 -6.05
N ILE A 53 12.79 -5.64 -5.68
CA ILE A 53 11.62 -6.04 -6.48
C ILE A 53 11.52 -5.16 -7.72
N LYS A 54 11.63 -5.80 -8.88
CA LYS A 54 11.36 -5.16 -10.17
C LYS A 54 9.88 -4.82 -10.26
N SER A 55 9.60 -3.59 -10.68
CA SER A 55 8.23 -3.07 -10.70
C SER A 55 8.02 -2.00 -11.75
N SER A 56 6.78 -1.88 -12.22
CA SER A 56 6.36 -0.79 -13.11
C SER A 56 5.04 -0.19 -12.61
N HIS A 57 4.94 1.14 -12.68
CA HIS A 57 3.83 1.91 -12.14
C HIS A 57 3.22 2.78 -13.23
N GLN A 58 1.90 2.69 -13.38
CA GLN A 58 1.08 3.58 -14.19
C GLN A 58 0.10 4.28 -13.25
N LEU A 59 0.56 5.35 -12.61
CA LEU A 59 -0.17 6.07 -11.58
C LEU A 59 -0.46 7.51 -12.04
N GLN A 60 -1.64 8.02 -11.68
CA GLN A 60 -2.06 9.41 -11.87
C GLN A 60 -2.61 9.98 -10.57
N TRP A 61 -2.39 11.28 -10.35
CA TRP A 61 -2.82 11.94 -9.12
C TRP A 61 -4.25 12.39 -9.33
N LEU A 62 -5.17 11.90 -8.52
CA LEU A 62 -6.53 12.37 -8.53
C LEU A 62 -6.70 13.33 -7.38
N ASP A 63 -6.81 14.62 -7.70
CA ASP A 63 -7.22 15.63 -6.73
C ASP A 63 -8.70 15.46 -6.43
N TRP A 64 -8.99 15.21 -5.17
CA TRP A 64 -10.34 15.14 -4.65
C TRP A 64 -10.38 15.91 -3.34
N SER A 65 -11.48 16.59 -3.09
CA SER A 65 -11.68 17.30 -1.84
C SER A 65 -13.09 17.06 -1.32
N ARG A 66 -13.26 17.18 -0.01
CA ARG A 66 -14.57 17.17 0.62
C ARG A 66 -14.69 18.35 1.57
N TYR A 67 -15.91 18.79 1.82
CA TYR A 67 -16.18 19.71 2.91
C TYR A 67 -16.37 18.93 4.23
N SER A 68 -15.71 19.39 5.30
CA SER A 68 -15.81 18.79 6.63
C SER A 68 -16.71 19.64 7.52
N ASN A 69 -17.94 19.19 7.77
CA ASN A 69 -18.87 19.90 8.66
C ASN A 69 -18.33 20.03 10.09
N ARG A 70 -17.52 19.09 10.58
CA ARG A 70 -16.95 19.18 11.93
C ARG A 70 -15.90 20.29 12.04
N GLN A 71 -15.12 20.52 10.98
CA GLN A 71 -14.02 21.49 10.97
C GLN A 71 -14.36 22.75 10.16
N GLN A 72 -15.56 22.81 9.56
CA GLN A 72 -16.05 23.89 8.70
C GLN A 72 -15.05 24.28 7.59
N GLN A 73 -14.33 23.31 7.03
CA GLN A 73 -13.29 23.55 6.02
C GLN A 73 -13.27 22.49 4.92
N GLN A 74 -12.72 22.86 3.77
CA GLN A 74 -12.41 21.93 2.68
C GLN A 74 -11.15 21.12 3.04
N ILE A 75 -11.26 19.80 2.97
CA ILE A 75 -10.18 18.86 3.21
C ILE A 75 -9.78 18.25 1.89
N ASN A 76 -8.51 18.38 1.54
CA ASN A 76 -7.91 17.69 0.40
C ASN A 76 -7.71 16.21 0.75
N LEU A 77 -8.31 15.36 -0.05
CA LEU A 77 -8.23 13.91 0.02
C LEU A 77 -7.70 13.37 -1.32
N GLY A 78 -6.78 14.10 -1.95
CA GLY A 78 -6.13 13.65 -3.17
C GLY A 78 -5.31 12.39 -2.95
N GLY A 79 -5.14 11.59 -3.99
CA GLY A 79 -4.30 10.40 -3.91
C GLY A 79 -4.00 9.78 -5.26
N ALA A 80 -3.03 8.87 -5.28
CA ALA A 80 -2.63 8.18 -6.50
C ALA A 80 -3.61 7.07 -6.88
N ILE A 81 -4.05 7.03 -8.13
CA ILE A 81 -4.85 5.95 -8.71
C ILE A 81 -4.12 5.38 -9.91
N GLY A 82 -4.27 4.08 -10.15
CA GLY A 82 -3.67 3.42 -11.30
C GLY A 82 -3.29 1.98 -11.04
N ASN A 83 -2.32 1.48 -11.81
CA ASN A 83 -1.88 0.10 -11.74
C ASN A 83 -0.39 0.02 -11.34
N CYS A 84 -0.06 -0.96 -10.51
CA CYS A 84 1.30 -1.37 -10.23
C CYS A 84 1.48 -2.82 -10.66
N ARG A 85 2.59 -3.13 -11.33
CA ARG A 85 2.99 -4.51 -11.65
C ARG A 85 4.29 -4.81 -10.92
N PHE A 86 4.32 -5.95 -10.24
CA PHE A 86 5.52 -6.46 -9.57
C PHE A 86 6.00 -7.71 -10.30
N GLN A 87 7.31 -7.89 -10.37
CA GLN A 87 7.97 -9.06 -10.96
C GLN A 87 8.86 -9.71 -9.90
N ASP A 88 9.05 -11.02 -10.00
CA ASP A 88 9.88 -11.80 -9.08
C ASP A 88 9.51 -11.56 -7.61
N LEU A 89 8.21 -11.40 -7.34
CA LEU A 89 7.71 -11.02 -6.02
C LEU A 89 7.85 -12.18 -5.03
N PRO A 90 8.55 -11.99 -3.89
CA PRO A 90 8.63 -13.01 -2.85
C PRO A 90 7.24 -13.42 -2.33
N LEU A 91 7.08 -14.71 -2.02
CA LEU A 91 5.82 -15.28 -1.52
C LEU A 91 5.19 -14.50 -0.33
N PRO A 92 5.96 -14.04 0.69
CA PRO A 92 5.38 -13.26 1.78
C PRO A 92 4.70 -11.98 1.31
N PHE A 93 5.26 -11.27 0.33
CA PHE A 93 4.62 -10.10 -0.24
C PHE A 93 3.39 -10.45 -1.07
N GLY A 94 3.39 -11.58 -1.77
CA GLY A 94 2.22 -12.10 -2.45
C GLY A 94 1.05 -12.33 -1.48
N GLN A 95 1.30 -13.03 -0.37
CA GLN A 95 0.30 -13.28 0.68
C GLN A 95 -0.21 -11.98 1.30
N LEU A 96 0.69 -11.07 1.64
CA LEU A 96 0.33 -9.75 2.14
C LEU A 96 -0.51 -8.96 1.13
N LEU A 97 -0.17 -8.99 -0.17
CA LEU A 97 -0.93 -8.30 -1.22
C LEU A 97 -2.33 -8.89 -1.36
N HIS A 98 -2.48 -10.20 -1.21
CA HIS A 98 -3.81 -10.79 -1.16
C HIS A 98 -4.61 -10.19 0.00
N ILE A 99 -4.09 -10.26 1.23
CA ILE A 99 -4.74 -9.75 2.45
C ILE A 99 -5.07 -8.25 2.32
N GLY A 100 -4.15 -7.46 1.77
CA GLY A 100 -4.30 -6.02 1.64
C GLY A 100 -5.42 -5.58 0.70
N GLN A 101 -5.97 -6.45 -0.15
CA GLN A 101 -7.18 -6.13 -0.93
C GLN A 101 -8.39 -5.84 -0.03
N TRP A 102 -8.50 -6.58 1.08
CA TRP A 102 -9.57 -6.38 2.07
C TRP A 102 -9.22 -5.30 3.07
N LEU A 103 -7.95 -5.24 3.50
CA LEU A 103 -7.54 -4.26 4.49
C LEU A 103 -7.35 -2.87 3.91
N HIS A 104 -7.16 -2.73 2.59
CA HIS A 104 -6.63 -1.53 1.93
C HIS A 104 -5.21 -1.19 2.43
N ILE A 105 -4.55 -0.20 1.84
CA ILE A 105 -3.21 0.26 2.26
C ILE A 105 -3.06 1.79 2.29
N GLY A 106 -2.21 2.29 3.17
CA GLY A 106 -1.97 3.73 3.32
C GLY A 106 -2.87 4.41 4.34
N LYS A 107 -3.05 5.73 4.20
CA LYS A 107 -3.86 6.57 5.09
C LYS A 107 -5.32 6.57 4.67
N GLU A 108 -6.20 6.91 5.61
CA GLU A 108 -7.64 7.16 5.35
C GLU A 108 -8.40 5.95 4.77
N THR A 109 -7.90 4.75 5.05
CA THR A 109 -8.50 3.48 4.63
C THR A 109 -9.94 3.31 5.12
N VAL A 110 -10.27 3.87 6.29
CA VAL A 110 -11.63 3.93 6.84
C VAL A 110 -12.60 4.75 5.99
N PHE A 111 -12.08 5.68 5.17
CA PHE A 111 -12.85 6.43 4.18
C PHE A 111 -12.84 5.77 2.79
N GLY A 112 -12.40 4.51 2.70
CA GLY A 112 -12.34 3.75 1.43
C GLY A 112 -11.07 3.95 0.61
N TYR A 113 -10.10 4.74 1.10
CA TYR A 113 -8.86 5.00 0.39
C TYR A 113 -7.92 3.80 0.40
N GLY A 114 -7.06 3.72 -0.62
CA GLY A 114 -6.02 2.70 -0.68
C GLY A 114 -6.51 1.30 -1.02
N ARG A 115 -7.78 1.17 -1.40
CA ARG A 115 -8.32 -0.08 -1.95
C ARG A 115 -7.63 -0.40 -3.27
N TYR A 116 -7.34 -1.67 -3.47
CA TYR A 116 -6.90 -2.21 -4.75
C TYR A 116 -7.47 -3.61 -4.95
N ARG A 117 -7.28 -4.15 -6.16
CA ARG A 117 -7.55 -5.54 -6.50
C ARG A 117 -6.39 -6.09 -7.30
N ILE A 118 -6.07 -7.35 -7.09
CA ILE A 118 -5.14 -8.12 -7.90
C ILE A 118 -5.90 -8.52 -9.17
N LYS A 119 -5.37 -8.15 -10.34
CA LYS A 119 -5.99 -8.44 -11.64
C LYS A 119 -5.48 -9.73 -12.27
N GLU A 120 -4.19 -10.01 -12.10
CA GLU A 120 -3.49 -11.11 -12.74
C GLU A 120 -2.39 -11.58 -11.79
N VAL A 121 -2.21 -12.90 -11.68
CA VAL A 121 -1.09 -13.53 -10.99
C VAL A 121 -0.51 -14.54 -11.96
N ASN A 122 0.71 -14.27 -12.40
CA ASN A 122 1.47 -15.22 -13.22
C ASN A 122 2.44 -15.94 -12.28
N PRO A 123 2.14 -17.18 -11.88
CA PRO A 123 3.02 -17.92 -11.00
C PRO A 123 4.36 -18.11 -11.70
N CYS A 124 5.46 -17.80 -11.00
CA CYS A 124 6.76 -18.26 -11.43
C CYS A 124 6.74 -19.79 -11.33
N LEU A 125 6.66 -20.46 -12.48
CA LEU A 125 6.84 -21.91 -12.57
C LEU A 125 8.31 -22.21 -12.27
N THR A 126 8.66 -22.31 -10.99
CA THR A 126 9.84 -23.06 -10.59
C THR A 126 9.48 -24.54 -10.70
N LEU A 127 9.88 -25.15 -11.82
CA LEU A 127 10.11 -26.59 -11.95
C LEU A 127 11.49 -26.91 -11.37
#